data_AF-A0A2D4UQN2-F1
#
_entry.id   AF-A0A2D4UQN2-F1
#
_cell.length_a   1.000
_cell.length_b   1.000
_cell.length_c   1.000
_cell.angle_alpha   90.00
_cell.angle_beta   90.00
_cell.angle_gamma   90.00
#
_symmetry.space_group_name_H-M   'P 1'
#
loop_
_entity.id
_entity.type
_entity.pdbx_description
1 polymer ?
#
loop_
_entity_poly.entity_id
_entity_poly.type
_entity_poly.pdbx_seq_one_letter_code
_entity_poly.pdbx_strand_id
1 'polypeptide(L)'
;GRRYLPATWAGNLAPKQIVALAKTPDDDAALPVINAILHLLALADDYYKSGIAGLSYLPLRAHISIAVAALVYRQIGVQLAQQNCPWHGGRQSTSISTKIRCSLRAFGTLRLRFKKAAPHDSNLHDAIRGLPHIR
;
A
#
# COMPACT_ATOMS: atom_id res chain seq x y z
N GLY A 1 -7.33 -22.24 1.95
CA GLY A 1 -6.41 -21.07 2.02
C GLY A 1 -6.65 -20.19 0.81
N ARG A 2 -6.44 -18.87 0.93
CA ARG A 2 -6.58 -17.90 -0.16
C ARG A 2 -5.20 -17.33 -0.50
N ARG A 3 -4.98 -16.96 -1.76
CA ARG A 3 -3.74 -16.32 -2.22
C ARG A 3 -4.11 -15.16 -3.14
N TYR A 4 -3.63 -13.98 -2.80
CA TYR A 4 -3.87 -12.74 -3.55
C TYR A 4 -2.60 -12.21 -4.23
N LEU A 5 -1.42 -12.69 -3.84
CA LEU A 5 -0.18 -12.41 -4.57
C LEU A 5 -0.20 -13.13 -5.92
N PRO A 6 0.17 -12.48 -7.04
CA PRO A 6 0.35 -13.13 -8.33
C PRO A 6 1.34 -14.29 -8.26
N ALA A 7 1.09 -15.36 -9.03
CA ALA A 7 1.96 -16.56 -9.02
C ALA A 7 3.34 -16.25 -9.55
N THR A 8 3.36 -15.49 -10.63
CA THR A 8 4.58 -15.03 -11.29
C THR A 8 5.48 -14.20 -10.38
N TRP A 9 4.93 -13.49 -9.39
CA TRP A 9 5.72 -12.71 -8.44
C TRP A 9 6.31 -13.58 -7.32
N ALA A 10 5.55 -14.55 -6.83
CA ALA A 10 5.92 -15.40 -5.69
C ALA A 10 6.57 -16.73 -6.12
N GLY A 11 7.32 -16.75 -7.21
CA GLY A 11 8.05 -17.95 -7.67
C GLY A 11 7.16 -19.13 -8.07
N ASN A 12 5.92 -18.88 -8.48
CA ASN A 12 4.89 -19.89 -8.80
C ASN A 12 4.58 -20.86 -7.66
N LEU A 13 4.84 -20.46 -6.41
CA LEU A 13 4.54 -21.27 -5.23
C LEU A 13 3.03 -21.47 -5.05
N ALA A 14 2.63 -22.72 -4.81
CA ALA A 14 1.28 -23.05 -4.43
C ALA A 14 0.98 -22.51 -3.01
N PRO A 15 -0.29 -22.17 -2.69
CA PRO A 15 -0.64 -21.63 -1.37
C PRO A 15 -0.19 -22.50 -0.18
N LYS A 16 -0.18 -23.83 -0.33
CA LYS A 16 0.30 -24.76 0.71
C LYS A 16 1.81 -24.63 0.97
N GLN A 17 2.60 -24.38 -0.07
CA GLN A 17 4.04 -24.18 0.05
C GLN A 17 4.35 -22.87 0.77
N ILE A 18 3.61 -21.80 0.47
CA ILE A 18 3.75 -20.51 1.17
C ILE A 18 3.47 -20.68 2.67
N VAL A 19 2.43 -21.43 3.04
CA VAL A 19 2.13 -21.73 4.46
C VAL A 19 3.21 -22.58 5.12
N ALA A 20 3.82 -23.52 4.39
CA ALA A 20 4.94 -24.30 4.90
C ALA A 20 6.17 -23.41 5.17
N LEU A 21 6.52 -22.55 4.22
CA LEU A 21 7.64 -21.59 4.34
C LEU A 21 7.44 -20.57 5.45
N ALA A 22 6.20 -20.27 5.83
CA ALA A 22 5.92 -19.41 6.98
C ALA A 22 6.47 -19.96 8.31
N LYS A 23 6.76 -21.27 8.39
CA LYS A 23 7.39 -21.91 9.56
C LYS A 23 8.92 -21.78 9.56
N THR A 24 9.52 -21.53 8.40
CA THR A 24 10.96 -21.36 8.19
C THR A 24 11.21 -20.12 7.33
N PRO A 25 10.84 -18.93 7.85
CA PRO A 25 10.79 -17.71 7.05
C PRO A 25 12.15 -17.16 6.60
N ASP A 26 13.23 -17.61 7.24
CA ASP A 26 14.62 -17.24 6.92
C ASP A 26 15.26 -18.17 5.87
N ASP A 27 14.53 -19.19 5.39
CA ASP A 27 14.97 -20.05 4.29
C ASP A 27 14.98 -19.26 2.98
N ASP A 28 16.01 -19.43 2.15
CA ASP A 28 16.11 -18.82 0.81
C ASP A 28 14.88 -19.14 -0.06
N ALA A 29 14.22 -20.28 0.16
CA ALA A 29 12.99 -20.64 -0.52
C ALA A 29 11.81 -19.68 -0.25
N ALA A 30 11.87 -18.89 0.84
CA ALA A 30 10.89 -17.84 1.15
C ALA A 30 11.17 -16.52 0.43
N LEU A 31 12.36 -16.32 -0.13
CA LEU A 31 12.79 -15.08 -0.77
C LEU A 31 11.85 -14.60 -1.90
N PRO A 32 11.30 -15.47 -2.77
CA PRO A 32 10.32 -15.04 -3.77
C PRO A 32 9.05 -14.43 -3.17
N VAL A 33 8.60 -14.92 -2.01
CA VAL A 33 7.43 -14.37 -1.30
C VAL A 33 7.75 -12.99 -0.75
N ILE A 34 8.92 -12.82 -0.12
CA ILE A 34 9.38 -11.54 0.43
C ILE A 34 9.48 -10.50 -0.70
N ASN A 35 10.12 -10.86 -1.81
CA ASN A 35 10.28 -9.98 -2.97
C ASN A 35 8.92 -9.58 -3.57
N ALA A 36 7.97 -10.52 -3.68
CA ALA A 36 6.62 -10.23 -4.14
C ALA A 36 5.89 -9.24 -3.23
N ILE A 37 6.06 -9.36 -1.91
CA ILE A 37 5.46 -8.44 -0.93
C ILE A 37 6.10 -7.06 -1.04
N LEU A 38 7.43 -6.96 -1.07
CA LEU A 38 8.13 -5.68 -1.21
C LEU A 38 7.75 -4.97 -2.51
N HIS A 39 7.65 -5.72 -3.61
CA HIS A 39 7.17 -5.19 -4.88
C HIS A 39 5.73 -4.67 -4.78
N LEU A 40 4.83 -5.41 -4.15
CA LEU A 40 3.45 -4.97 -3.92
C LEU A 40 3.38 -3.71 -3.03
N LEU A 41 4.22 -3.61 -2.00
CA LEU A 41 4.28 -2.45 -1.12
C LEU A 41 4.77 -1.20 -1.86
N ALA A 42 5.76 -1.35 -2.74
CA ALA A 42 6.24 -0.27 -3.60
C ALA A 42 5.15 0.21 -4.55
N LEU A 43 4.47 -0.72 -5.23
CA LEU A 43 3.34 -0.41 -6.11
C LEU A 43 2.23 0.32 -5.35
N ALA A 44 1.85 -0.19 -4.17
CA ALA A 44 0.85 0.45 -3.33
C ALA A 44 1.26 1.88 -2.92
N ASP A 45 2.54 2.12 -2.66
CA ASP A 45 3.06 3.46 -2.33
C ASP A 45 2.83 4.46 -3.48
N ASP A 46 3.00 4.02 -4.73
CA ASP A 46 2.76 4.86 -5.91
C ASP A 46 1.28 5.19 -6.09
N TYR A 47 0.39 4.22 -5.84
CA TYR A 47 -1.05 4.49 -5.78
C TYR A 47 -1.42 5.42 -4.62
N TYR A 48 -0.79 5.30 -3.44
CA TYR A 48 -1.01 6.23 -2.33
C TYR A 48 -0.56 7.65 -2.69
N LYS A 49 0.61 7.83 -3.31
CA LYS A 49 1.10 9.14 -3.77
C LYS A 49 0.13 9.77 -4.77
N SER A 50 -0.30 8.99 -5.77
CA SER A 50 -1.26 9.42 -6.79
C SER A 50 -2.60 9.83 -6.16
N GLY A 51 -3.16 9.00 -5.28
CA GLY A 51 -4.40 9.32 -4.56
C GLY A 51 -4.29 10.55 -3.66
N ILE A 52 -3.18 10.72 -2.94
CA ILE A 52 -2.92 11.89 -2.08
C ILE A 52 -2.83 13.17 -2.91
N ALA A 53 -2.21 13.13 -4.10
CA ALA A 53 -2.13 14.28 -5.00
C ALA A 53 -3.52 14.75 -5.47
N GLY A 54 -4.50 13.84 -5.55
CA GLY A 54 -5.89 14.14 -5.94
C GLY A 54 -6.79 14.66 -4.81
N LEU A 55 -6.34 14.73 -3.56
CA LEU A 55 -7.20 15.11 -2.43
C LEU A 55 -7.79 16.53 -2.54
N SER A 56 -7.13 17.44 -3.27
CA SER A 56 -7.60 18.81 -3.45
C SER A 56 -8.93 18.89 -4.20
N TYR A 57 -9.28 17.88 -5.00
CA TYR A 57 -10.55 17.80 -5.73
C TYR A 57 -11.76 17.45 -4.85
N LEU A 58 -11.53 16.97 -3.63
CA LEU A 58 -12.61 16.59 -2.72
C LEU A 58 -13.16 17.79 -1.95
N PRO A 59 -14.33 17.69 -1.32
CA PRO A 59 -14.75 18.62 -0.26
C PRO A 59 -13.79 18.58 0.94
N LEU A 60 -13.69 19.68 1.70
CA LEU A 60 -12.71 19.82 2.78
C LEU A 60 -12.78 18.70 3.83
N ARG A 61 -14.00 18.35 4.28
CA ARG A 61 -14.21 17.28 5.27
C ARG A 61 -13.73 15.93 4.72
N ALA A 62 -14.09 15.60 3.49
CA ALA A 62 -13.69 14.35 2.84
C ALA A 62 -12.17 14.28 2.61
N HIS A 63 -11.53 15.39 2.20
CA HIS A 63 -10.08 15.47 2.05
C HIS A 63 -9.36 15.04 3.32
N ILE A 64 -9.73 15.60 4.48
CA ILE A 64 -9.04 15.30 5.75
C ILE A 64 -9.30 13.84 6.13
N SER A 65 -10.56 13.37 6.09
CA SER A 65 -10.90 11.99 6.45
C SER A 65 -10.16 10.96 5.59
N ILE A 66 -10.12 11.19 4.28
CA ILE A 66 -9.43 10.30 3.34
C ILE A 66 -7.91 10.39 3.50
N ALA A 67 -7.35 11.59 3.75
CA ALA A 67 -5.92 11.76 4.02
C ALA A 67 -5.48 10.99 5.27
N VAL A 68 -6.27 11.06 6.36
CA VAL A 68 -6.00 10.29 7.59
C VAL A 68 -6.00 8.80 7.30
N ALA A 69 -7.04 8.30 6.63
CA ALA A 69 -7.14 6.90 6.26
C ALA A 69 -5.93 6.47 5.40
N ALA A 70 -5.64 7.19 4.32
CA ALA A 70 -4.52 6.90 3.43
C ALA A 70 -3.18 6.81 4.19
N LEU A 71 -2.86 7.79 5.05
CA LEU A 71 -1.61 7.80 5.78
C LEU A 71 -1.52 6.71 6.86
N VAL A 72 -2.63 6.36 7.52
CA VAL A 72 -2.65 5.28 8.51
C VAL A 72 -2.48 3.92 7.84
N TYR A 73 -3.23 3.65 6.76
CA TYR A 73 -3.14 2.37 6.06
C TYR A 73 -1.80 2.19 5.35
N ARG A 74 -1.28 3.23 4.69
CA ARG A 74 0.08 3.22 4.11
C ARG A 74 1.15 2.89 5.14
N GLN A 75 0.99 3.38 6.37
CA GLN A 75 1.98 3.17 7.43
C GLN A 75 2.12 1.71 7.85
N ILE A 76 1.09 0.87 7.68
CA ILE A 76 1.19 -0.58 7.89
C ILE A 76 2.23 -1.19 6.94
N GLY A 77 2.15 -0.82 5.65
CA GLY A 77 3.10 -1.28 4.64
C GLY A 77 4.53 -0.81 4.92
N VAL A 78 4.68 0.47 5.31
CA VAL A 78 5.99 1.03 5.69
C VAL A 78 6.60 0.27 6.87
N GLN A 79 5.81 -0.03 7.91
CA GLN A 79 6.28 -0.81 9.05
C GLN A 79 6.69 -2.23 8.65
N LEU A 80 5.88 -2.89 7.81
CA LEU A 80 6.19 -4.23 7.32
C LEU A 80 7.54 -4.25 6.56
N ALA A 81 7.76 -3.29 5.65
CA ALA A 81 9.01 -3.19 4.91
C ALA A 81 10.23 -2.89 5.81
N GLN A 82 10.07 -2.05 6.84
CA GLN A 82 11.17 -1.66 7.74
C GLN A 82 11.58 -2.76 8.73
N GLN A 83 10.71 -3.73 9.02
CA GLN A 83 10.95 -4.79 10.00
C GLN A 83 11.44 -6.10 9.36
N ASN A 84 12.12 -6.03 8.22
CA ASN A 84 12.52 -7.20 7.42
C ASN A 84 11.33 -8.05 6.92
N CYS A 85 10.17 -7.43 6.70
CA CYS A 85 8.98 -8.07 6.13
C CYS A 85 8.54 -9.34 6.89
N PRO A 86 8.07 -9.24 8.15
CA PRO A 86 7.59 -10.36 8.95
C PRO A 86 6.20 -10.85 8.47
N TRP A 87 6.13 -11.31 7.22
CA TRP A 87 4.90 -11.70 6.51
C TRP A 87 4.20 -12.92 7.11
N HIS A 88 4.95 -13.74 7.82
CA HIS A 88 4.49 -14.92 8.54
C HIS A 88 3.97 -14.60 9.95
N GLY A 89 4.32 -13.43 10.50
CA GLY A 89 4.05 -13.02 11.90
C GLY A 89 2.61 -12.59 12.20
N GLY A 90 1.64 -12.95 11.34
CA GLY A 90 0.24 -12.60 11.50
C GLY A 90 -0.10 -11.14 11.17
N ARG A 91 -1.17 -10.62 11.77
CA ARG A 91 -1.72 -9.31 11.42
C ARG A 91 -0.88 -8.18 12.02
N GLN A 92 -0.27 -7.38 11.14
CA GLN A 92 0.36 -6.12 11.52
C GLN A 92 -0.67 -5.04 11.84
N SER A 93 -0.39 -4.23 12.86
CA SER A 93 -1.23 -3.09 13.24
C SER A 93 -0.38 -1.91 13.69
N THR A 94 -0.83 -0.70 13.36
CA THR A 94 -0.19 0.54 13.82
C THR A 94 -0.60 0.86 15.25
N SER A 95 0.35 1.30 16.08
CA SER A 95 0.07 1.82 17.43
C SER A 95 -0.81 3.07 17.40
N ILE A 96 -1.45 3.40 18.53
CA ILE A 96 -2.24 4.62 18.70
C ILE A 96 -1.39 5.87 18.41
N SER A 97 -0.16 5.93 18.92
CA SER A 97 0.76 7.04 18.68
C SER A 97 1.08 7.22 17.19
N THR A 98 1.21 6.12 16.45
CA THR A 98 1.40 6.13 15.01
C THR A 98 0.17 6.70 14.29
N LYS A 99 -1.04 6.30 14.70
CA LYS A 99 -2.29 6.85 14.16
C LYS A 99 -2.40 8.36 14.41
N ILE A 100 -2.10 8.83 15.61
CA ILE A 100 -2.09 10.27 15.94
C ILE A 100 -1.11 11.03 15.05
N ARG A 101 0.13 10.53 14.92
CA ARG A 101 1.14 11.14 14.05
C ARG A 101 0.69 11.21 12.59
N CYS A 102 0.11 10.13 12.07
CA CYS A 102 -0.46 10.12 10.71
C CYS A 102 -1.60 11.13 10.57
N SER A 103 -2.47 11.24 11.57
CA SER A 103 -3.55 12.23 11.57
C SER A 103 -3.05 13.66 11.54
N LEU A 104 -2.04 14.00 12.37
CA LEU A 104 -1.42 15.33 12.36
C LEU A 104 -0.78 15.63 10.99
N ARG A 105 -0.09 14.65 10.40
CA ARG A 105 0.46 14.77 9.04
C ARG A 105 -0.61 14.97 7.97
N ALA A 106 -1.78 14.37 8.14
CA ALA A 106 -2.90 14.49 7.20
C ALA A 106 -3.39 15.94 7.09
N PHE A 107 -3.42 16.72 8.17
CA PHE A 107 -3.77 18.15 8.08
C PHE A 107 -2.79 18.92 7.18
N GLY A 108 -1.52 18.52 7.15
CA GLY A 108 -0.51 19.09 6.26
C GLY A 108 -0.80 18.90 4.77
N THR A 109 -1.67 17.96 4.38
CA THR A 109 -2.05 17.77 2.97
C THR A 109 -2.99 18.87 2.47
N LEU A 110 -3.62 19.64 3.35
CA LEU A 110 -4.47 20.78 2.96
C LEU A 110 -3.73 21.81 2.13
N ARG A 111 -2.40 21.94 2.31
CA ARG A 111 -1.56 22.80 1.48
C ARG A 111 -1.64 22.48 -0.02
N LEU A 112 -1.98 21.25 -0.40
CA LEU A 112 -2.14 20.83 -1.78
C LEU A 112 -3.29 21.57 -2.49
N ARG A 113 -4.27 22.09 -1.75
CA ARG A 113 -5.37 22.89 -2.30
C ARG A 113 -4.91 24.24 -2.85
N PHE A 114 -3.80 24.78 -2.34
CA PHE A 114 -3.23 26.04 -2.79
C PHE A 114 -2.17 25.85 -3.87
N LYS A 115 -1.88 24.61 -4.26
CA LYS A 115 -0.96 24.27 -5.35
C LYS A 115 -1.76 23.96 -6.60
N LYS A 116 -1.15 24.21 -7.77
CA LYS A 116 -1.67 23.69 -9.04
C LYS A 116 -1.78 22.18 -8.92
N ALA A 117 -2.93 21.63 -9.34
CA ALA A 117 -3.15 20.20 -9.27
C ALA A 117 -2.05 19.46 -10.05
N ALA A 118 -1.49 18.43 -9.43
CA ALA A 118 -0.45 17.63 -10.06
C ALA A 118 -1.03 16.93 -11.30
N PRO A 119 -0.25 16.80 -12.39
CA PRO A 119 -0.66 15.96 -13.50
C PRO A 119 -0.82 14.52 -12.99
N HIS A 120 -1.90 13.87 -13.41
CA HIS A 120 -2.18 12.49 -13.05
C HIS A 120 -1.41 11.54 -13.99
N ASP A 121 -0.80 10.49 -13.43
CA ASP A 121 -0.15 9.44 -14.20
C ASP A 121 -1.20 8.40 -14.64
N SER A 122 -1.55 8.43 -15.93
CA SER A 122 -2.56 7.55 -16.51
C SER A 122 -2.12 6.08 -16.57
N ASN A 123 -0.82 5.78 -16.49
CA ASN A 123 -0.33 4.39 -16.51
C ASN A 123 -0.80 3.62 -15.27
N LEU A 124 -1.08 4.31 -14.16
CA LEU A 124 -1.65 3.69 -12.96
C LEU A 124 -3.08 3.15 -13.20
N HIS A 125 -3.74 3.52 -14.30
CA HIS A 125 -5.07 3.02 -14.64
C HIS A 125 -5.04 1.90 -15.69
N ASP A 126 -3.87 1.40 -16.08
CA ASP A 126 -3.75 0.38 -17.13
C ASP A 126 -4.58 -0.88 -16.85
N ALA A 127 -4.59 -1.34 -15.59
CA ALA A 127 -5.36 -2.51 -15.17
C ALA A 127 -6.88 -2.35 -15.27
N ILE A 128 -7.37 -1.12 -15.35
CA ILE A 128 -8.80 -0.77 -15.42
C ILE A 128 -9.16 -0.05 -16.73
N ARG A 129 -8.20 0.09 -17.64
CA ARG A 129 -8.40 0.73 -18.94
C ARG A 129 -9.50 -0.01 -19.73
N GLY A 130 -10.46 0.74 -20.25
CA GLY A 130 -11.61 0.19 -20.98
C GLY A 130 -12.89 0.00 -20.15
N LEU A 131 -12.86 0.26 -18.83
CA LEU A 131 -14.08 0.39 -18.04
C LEU A 131 -14.79 1.74 -18.32
N PRO A 132 -16.11 1.83 -18.13
CA PRO A 132 -16.85 3.08 -18.33
C PRO A 132 -16.25 4.21 -17.50
N HIS A 133 -16.13 5.40 -18.09
CA HIS A 133 -15.63 6.62 -17.46
C HIS A 133 -14.13 6.67 -17.13
N ILE A 134 -13.33 5.72 -17.63
CA ILE A 134 -11.86 5.74 -17.53
C ILE A 134 -11.28 6.18 -18.88
N ARG A 135 -10.72 7.40 -18.92
CA ARG A 135 -10.04 7.97 -20.09
C ARG A 135 -8.53 7.80 -19.99
#